data_AF-A0A2T2WR14-F1
#
_entry.id   AF-A0A2T2WR14-F1
#
_cell.length_a   1.000
_cell.length_b   1.000
_cell.length_c   1.000
_cell.angle_alpha   90.00
_cell.angle_beta   90.00
_cell.angle_gamma   90.00
#
_symmetry.space_group_name_H-M   'P 1'
#
loop_
_entity.id
_entity.type
_entity.pdbx_description
1 polymer ?
#
loop_
_entity_poly.entity_id
_entity_poly.type
_entity_poly.pdbx_seq_one_letter_code
_entity_poly.pdbx_strand_id
1 'polypeptide(L)'
;MRVIKSQDLTPRLVGVIQAKDVVSYESPWLLHPGPPLSRALDTLYPAQRKTLKALALWEHWSDDDKELKQSLRLFPTQDFHIAAPLVGWVSPSMLLWVVEDPITHFKGYAPINEGTGPSLRMGEVSKAILDRQEWLNQVFAPVMTELLHVLDIQLWPIIQQALYMGDELHMRSVAASFVFQNLLMRPLLTSGRFGALSLTDQMMFFQVLWGNPLAFLNIVMAMSQIYFQYWAEQKFPANMITAIGANGFAWGYRCHDDPPHWPYQDGRWRDLFFPLSAIVLCAR
;
A
#
# COMPACT_ATOMS: atom_id res chain seq x y z
N MET A 1 -0.80 -21.40 23.62
CA MET A 1 -1.01 -20.43 22.52
C MET A 1 0.26 -19.61 22.41
N ARG A 2 1.11 -19.90 21.42
CA ARG A 2 2.36 -19.14 21.21
C ARG A 2 1.94 -17.82 20.58
N VAL A 3 1.99 -16.73 21.34
CA VAL A 3 1.89 -15.38 20.77
C VAL A 3 3.05 -15.26 19.80
N ILE A 4 2.74 -15.04 18.52
CA ILE A 4 3.77 -14.74 17.53
C ILE A 4 4.49 -13.52 18.00
N LYS A 5 5.79 -13.67 18.20
CA LYS A 5 6.61 -12.52 18.53
C LYS A 5 6.88 -11.80 17.23
N SER A 6 7.00 -10.49 17.30
CA SER A 6 7.56 -9.65 16.21
C SER A 6 8.80 -10.27 15.55
N GLN A 7 9.52 -11.15 16.25
CA GLN A 7 10.78 -11.77 15.82
C GLN A 7 10.61 -13.02 14.94
N ASP A 8 9.40 -13.52 14.70
CA ASP A 8 9.21 -14.77 13.94
C ASP A 8 9.43 -14.58 12.42
N LEU A 9 9.39 -13.34 11.93
CA LEU A 9 9.73 -12.96 10.56
C LEU A 9 10.83 -11.90 10.57
N THR A 10 11.58 -11.81 9.47
CA THR A 10 12.59 -10.76 9.21
C THR A 10 12.22 -9.95 7.95
N PRO A 11 11.14 -9.13 7.98
CA PRO A 11 10.69 -8.41 6.80
C PRO A 11 11.72 -7.38 6.34
N ARG A 12 11.93 -7.33 5.03
CA ARG A 12 12.87 -6.43 4.36
C ARG A 12 12.16 -5.65 3.27
N LEU A 13 12.47 -4.36 3.15
CA LEU A 13 12.08 -3.61 1.96
C LEU A 13 13.02 -4.00 0.82
N VAL A 14 12.48 -4.68 -0.20
CA VAL A 14 13.29 -5.28 -1.27
C VAL A 14 13.15 -4.59 -2.61
N GLY A 15 12.13 -3.76 -2.81
CA GLY A 15 11.95 -3.12 -4.11
C GLY A 15 10.75 -2.21 -4.23
N VAL A 16 10.57 -1.75 -5.47
CA VAL A 16 9.37 -1.09 -5.98
C VAL A 16 8.95 -1.78 -7.27
N ILE A 17 7.65 -1.95 -7.49
CA ILE A 17 7.10 -2.65 -8.65
C ILE A 17 5.77 -2.05 -9.09
N GLN A 18 5.34 -2.27 -10.34
CA GLN A 18 4.00 -1.86 -10.76
C GLN A 18 2.96 -2.90 -10.31
N ALA A 19 1.73 -2.45 -10.04
CA ALA A 19 0.68 -3.33 -9.55
C ALA A 19 0.32 -4.47 -10.54
N LYS A 20 0.47 -4.23 -11.84
CA LYS A 20 0.28 -5.25 -12.89
C LYS A 20 1.20 -6.46 -12.79
N ASP A 21 2.36 -6.30 -12.14
CA ASP A 21 3.32 -7.39 -11.95
C ASP A 21 2.93 -8.27 -10.74
N VAL A 22 1.96 -7.83 -9.93
CA VAL A 22 1.40 -8.57 -8.78
C VAL A 22 0.05 -9.20 -9.14
N VAL A 23 -0.78 -8.50 -9.93
CA VAL A 23 -2.15 -8.90 -10.26
C VAL A 23 -2.20 -9.55 -11.64
N SER A 24 -2.44 -10.86 -11.72
CA SER A 24 -2.42 -11.63 -12.97
C SER A 24 -3.71 -11.53 -13.82
N TYR A 25 -4.56 -10.52 -13.60
CA TYR A 25 -5.78 -10.33 -14.39
C TYR A 25 -5.53 -9.37 -15.57
N GLU A 26 -6.20 -9.63 -16.68
CA GLU A 26 -6.21 -8.70 -17.82
C GLU A 26 -6.99 -7.42 -17.47
N SER A 27 -6.45 -6.28 -17.86
CA SER A 27 -7.10 -4.97 -17.76
C SER A 27 -8.39 -4.91 -18.61
N PRO A 28 -9.38 -4.07 -18.25
CA PRO A 28 -9.34 -3.08 -17.18
C PRO A 28 -9.73 -3.65 -15.81
N TRP A 29 -8.90 -3.39 -14.81
CA TRP A 29 -9.21 -3.68 -13.40
C TRP A 29 -8.70 -2.57 -12.48
N LEU A 30 -9.39 -2.37 -11.36
CA LEU A 30 -8.89 -1.58 -10.24
C LEU A 30 -9.01 -2.37 -8.95
N LEU A 31 -8.06 -2.18 -8.05
CA LEU A 31 -8.19 -2.66 -6.68
C LEU A 31 -8.74 -1.57 -5.78
N HIS A 32 -9.50 -1.96 -4.76
CA HIS A 32 -9.97 -1.06 -3.71
C HIS A 32 -9.68 -1.63 -2.31
N PRO A 33 -9.49 -0.79 -1.28
CA PRO A 33 -9.32 -1.28 0.07
C PRO A 33 -10.59 -1.97 0.59
N GLY A 34 -10.44 -2.99 1.43
CA GLY A 34 -11.55 -3.55 2.22
C GLY A 34 -12.38 -4.60 1.48
N PRO A 35 -13.53 -5.02 2.07
CA PRO A 35 -14.34 -6.11 1.52
C PRO A 35 -14.89 -5.77 0.12
N PRO A 36 -15.27 -6.78 -0.69
CA PRO A 36 -15.80 -6.60 -2.04
C PRO A 36 -16.91 -5.55 -2.10
N LEU A 37 -16.81 -4.64 -3.08
CA LEU A 37 -17.88 -3.70 -3.34
C LEU A 37 -19.05 -4.44 -4.02
N SER A 38 -20.14 -4.63 -3.29
CA SER A 38 -21.38 -5.25 -3.79
C SER A 38 -22.24 -4.34 -4.66
N ARG A 39 -21.83 -3.07 -4.83
CA ARG A 39 -22.70 -2.02 -5.39
C ARG A 39 -22.23 -1.52 -6.74
N ALA A 40 -23.18 -0.98 -7.52
CA ALA A 40 -22.91 -0.36 -8.81
C ALA A 40 -21.96 0.85 -8.68
N LEU A 41 -21.12 1.09 -9.70
CA LEU A 41 -20.16 2.20 -9.74
C LEU A 41 -20.77 3.58 -9.46
N ASP A 42 -22.06 3.78 -9.77
CA ASP A 42 -22.78 5.04 -9.52
C ASP A 42 -23.04 5.32 -8.04
N THR A 43 -22.93 4.30 -7.19
CA THR A 43 -23.17 4.40 -5.75
C THR A 43 -21.91 4.76 -4.96
N LEU A 44 -20.75 4.78 -5.62
CA LEU A 44 -19.47 5.17 -5.02
C LEU A 44 -19.53 6.59 -4.45
N TYR A 45 -18.84 6.83 -3.33
CA TYR A 45 -18.73 8.19 -2.78
C TYR A 45 -18.05 9.11 -3.79
N PRO A 46 -18.33 10.43 -3.79
CA PRO A 46 -17.81 11.36 -4.80
C PRO A 46 -16.29 11.28 -4.97
N ALA A 47 -15.54 11.21 -3.87
CA ALA A 47 -14.09 11.04 -3.84
C ALA A 47 -13.61 9.75 -4.53
N GLN A 48 -14.29 8.63 -4.27
CA GLN A 48 -13.98 7.34 -4.88
C GLN A 48 -14.29 7.33 -6.37
N ARG A 49 -15.47 7.82 -6.76
CA ARG A 49 -15.88 7.89 -8.17
C ARG A 49 -14.96 8.79 -8.99
N LYS A 50 -14.58 9.95 -8.44
CA LYS A 50 -13.65 10.89 -9.08
C LYS A 50 -12.29 10.23 -9.32
N THR A 51 -11.76 9.55 -8.30
CA THR A 51 -10.46 8.86 -8.38
C THR A 51 -10.49 7.71 -9.38
N LEU A 52 -11.54 6.89 -9.36
CA LEU A 52 -11.74 5.80 -10.32
C LEU A 52 -11.72 6.30 -11.77
N LYS A 53 -12.48 7.37 -12.07
CA LYS A 53 -12.49 7.96 -13.42
C LYS A 53 -11.12 8.50 -13.82
N ALA A 54 -10.41 9.12 -12.90
CA ALA A 54 -9.08 9.65 -13.14
C ALA A 54 -8.07 8.54 -13.47
N LEU A 55 -8.13 7.43 -12.73
CA LEU A 55 -7.29 6.26 -12.97
C LEU A 55 -7.65 5.57 -14.28
N ALA A 56 -8.94 5.44 -14.62
CA ALA A 56 -9.35 4.89 -15.90
C ALA A 56 -8.78 5.70 -17.07
N LEU A 57 -8.85 7.03 -17.00
CA LEU A 57 -8.23 7.92 -17.98
C LEU A 57 -6.71 7.81 -18.02
N TRP A 58 -6.06 7.72 -16.85
CA TRP A 58 -4.60 7.58 -16.75
C TRP A 58 -4.09 6.26 -17.33
N GLU A 59 -4.85 5.17 -17.18
CA GLU A 59 -4.58 3.86 -17.79
C GLU A 59 -5.02 3.75 -19.25
N HIS A 60 -5.46 4.88 -19.85
CA HIS A 60 -5.94 4.95 -21.23
C HIS A 60 -7.16 4.07 -21.54
N TRP A 61 -8.04 3.88 -20.56
CA TRP A 61 -9.34 3.23 -20.75
C TRP A 61 -10.43 4.24 -21.12
N SER A 62 -11.61 3.72 -21.43
CA SER A 62 -12.78 4.54 -21.75
C SER A 62 -13.16 5.48 -20.61
N ASP A 63 -13.63 6.68 -20.97
CA ASP A 63 -14.21 7.65 -20.05
C ASP A 63 -15.75 7.57 -19.99
N ASP A 64 -16.35 6.69 -20.80
CA ASP A 64 -17.78 6.42 -20.82
C ASP A 64 -18.20 5.55 -19.62
N ASP A 65 -19.15 6.06 -18.85
CA ASP A 65 -19.65 5.38 -17.64
C ASP A 65 -20.32 4.04 -17.93
N LYS A 66 -20.93 3.85 -19.11
CA LYS A 66 -21.60 2.58 -19.44
C LYS A 66 -20.56 1.53 -19.82
N GLU A 67 -19.58 1.91 -20.63
CA GLU A 67 -18.49 1.03 -21.03
C GLU A 67 -17.64 0.60 -19.83
N LEU A 68 -17.28 1.53 -18.94
CA LEU A 68 -16.57 1.21 -17.71
C LEU A 68 -17.37 0.25 -16.82
N LYS A 69 -18.68 0.44 -16.65
CA LYS A 69 -19.51 -0.50 -15.86
C LYS A 69 -19.53 -1.92 -16.41
N GLN A 70 -19.37 -2.07 -17.73
CA GLN A 70 -19.42 -3.38 -18.39
C GLN A 70 -18.06 -4.08 -18.39
N SER A 71 -16.97 -3.31 -18.46
CA SER A 71 -15.62 -3.84 -18.65
C SER A 71 -14.77 -3.84 -17.37
N LEU A 72 -14.92 -2.83 -16.51
CA LEU A 72 -14.05 -2.63 -15.35
C LEU A 72 -14.33 -3.64 -14.25
N ARG A 73 -13.30 -4.40 -13.88
CA ARG A 73 -13.36 -5.35 -12.77
C ARG A 73 -12.79 -4.73 -11.50
N LEU A 74 -13.52 -4.87 -10.40
CA LEU A 74 -13.10 -4.35 -9.10
C LEU A 74 -12.75 -5.50 -8.17
N PHE A 75 -11.59 -5.40 -7.50
CA PHE A 75 -11.16 -6.41 -6.54
C PHE A 75 -10.67 -5.80 -5.23
N PRO A 76 -10.85 -6.48 -4.09
CA PRO A 76 -10.20 -6.11 -2.83
C PRO A 76 -8.66 -6.13 -2.96
N THR A 77 -7.97 -5.13 -2.41
CA THR A 77 -6.49 -5.11 -2.39
C THR A 77 -5.92 -6.27 -1.56
N GLN A 78 -6.60 -6.64 -0.47
CA GLN A 78 -6.13 -7.71 0.43
C GLN A 78 -6.11 -9.10 -0.24
N ASP A 79 -6.86 -9.31 -1.32
CA ASP A 79 -6.82 -10.56 -2.10
C ASP A 79 -5.48 -10.75 -2.83
N PHE A 80 -4.67 -9.70 -2.93
CA PHE A 80 -3.36 -9.69 -3.58
C PHE A 80 -2.24 -9.27 -2.61
N HIS A 81 -2.48 -9.34 -1.30
CA HIS A 81 -1.53 -8.91 -0.27
C HIS A 81 -1.10 -7.44 -0.44
N ILE A 82 -2.01 -6.61 -0.96
CA ILE A 82 -1.84 -5.16 -1.09
C ILE A 82 -2.63 -4.46 0.01
N ALA A 83 -1.96 -3.58 0.75
CA ALA A 83 -2.57 -2.70 1.73
C ALA A 83 -2.56 -1.25 1.20
N ALA A 84 -3.74 -0.68 0.96
CA ALA A 84 -3.88 0.69 0.50
C ALA A 84 -4.71 1.54 1.48
N PRO A 85 -4.27 2.76 1.83
CA PRO A 85 -4.98 3.60 2.79
C PRO A 85 -6.08 4.45 2.15
N LEU A 86 -7.12 4.75 2.93
CA LEU A 86 -8.19 5.72 2.61
C LEU A 86 -8.99 5.35 1.34
N VAL A 87 -9.11 6.25 0.36
CA VAL A 87 -9.76 5.96 -0.93
C VAL A 87 -9.02 4.84 -1.64
N GLY A 88 -7.68 4.89 -1.61
CA GLY A 88 -6.80 3.75 -1.81
C GLY A 88 -7.00 2.91 -3.08
N TRP A 89 -7.58 3.46 -4.15
CA TRP A 89 -7.66 2.76 -5.42
C TRP A 89 -6.24 2.48 -5.95
N VAL A 90 -6.05 1.29 -6.51
CA VAL A 90 -4.80 0.89 -7.16
C VAL A 90 -5.11 0.46 -8.58
N SER A 91 -4.44 1.07 -9.55
CA SER A 91 -4.50 0.71 -10.97
C SER A 91 -3.23 -0.03 -11.42
N PRO A 92 -3.25 -0.73 -12.57
CA PRO A 92 -2.15 -1.58 -13.04
C PRO A 92 -0.78 -0.89 -13.09
N SER A 93 -0.74 0.37 -13.51
CA SER A 93 0.49 1.14 -13.67
C SER A 93 0.95 1.85 -12.39
N MET A 94 0.18 1.81 -11.29
CA MET A 94 0.60 2.41 -10.03
C MET A 94 1.78 1.66 -9.42
N LEU A 95 2.74 2.42 -8.89
CA LEU A 95 3.93 1.89 -8.23
C LEU A 95 3.60 1.47 -6.78
N LEU A 96 4.14 0.32 -6.38
CA LEU A 96 3.99 -0.31 -5.08
C LEU A 96 5.37 -0.51 -4.44
N TRP A 97 5.46 -0.33 -3.12
CA TRP A 97 6.53 -0.89 -2.30
C TRP A 97 6.43 -2.42 -2.27
N VAL A 98 7.58 -3.10 -2.22
CA VAL A 98 7.67 -4.55 -2.04
C VAL A 98 8.42 -4.84 -0.74
N VAL A 99 7.72 -5.47 0.20
CA VAL A 99 8.33 -6.04 1.40
C VAL A 99 8.33 -7.55 1.24
N GLU A 100 9.45 -8.19 1.59
CA GLU A 100 9.58 -9.65 1.56
C GLU A 100 10.21 -10.14 2.86
N ASP A 101 9.76 -11.30 3.35
CA ASP A 101 10.50 -12.08 4.33
C ASP A 101 11.40 -13.10 3.62
N PRO A 102 12.73 -13.09 3.83
CA PRO A 102 13.66 -13.90 3.05
C PRO A 102 13.61 -15.40 3.36
N ILE A 103 12.92 -15.83 4.43
CA ILE A 103 12.84 -17.24 4.84
C ILE A 103 11.56 -17.88 4.32
N THR A 104 10.42 -17.20 4.49
CA THR A 104 9.11 -17.67 4.06
C THR A 104 8.77 -17.28 2.62
N HIS A 105 9.47 -16.29 2.06
CA HIS A 105 9.18 -15.66 0.77
C HIS A 105 7.81 -14.99 0.67
N PHE A 106 7.14 -14.76 1.80
CA PHE A 106 5.92 -13.97 1.82
C PHE A 106 6.21 -12.54 1.40
N LYS A 107 5.35 -12.03 0.52
CA LYS A 107 5.46 -10.69 -0.04
C LYS A 107 4.24 -9.86 0.29
N GLY A 108 4.49 -8.64 0.75
CA GLY A 108 3.47 -7.66 1.03
C GLY A 108 3.72 -6.39 0.24
N TYR A 109 2.64 -5.73 -0.14
CA TYR A 109 2.70 -4.59 -1.04
C TYR A 109 1.87 -3.42 -0.52
N ALA A 110 2.25 -2.21 -0.90
CA ALA A 110 1.46 -1.01 -0.66
C ALA A 110 1.80 0.07 -1.68
N PRO A 111 0.85 0.90 -2.14
CA PRO A 111 1.15 2.01 -3.03
C PRO A 111 2.19 2.97 -2.45
N ILE A 112 2.95 3.67 -3.29
CA ILE A 112 3.84 4.73 -2.80
C ILE A 112 3.02 5.89 -2.24
N ASN A 113 3.43 6.40 -1.08
CA ASN A 113 2.89 7.65 -0.56
C ASN A 113 3.51 8.83 -1.32
N GLU A 114 2.73 9.43 -2.20
CA GLU A 114 3.14 10.48 -3.14
C GLU A 114 3.50 11.85 -2.51
N GLY A 115 3.57 11.94 -1.18
CA GLY A 115 3.98 13.13 -0.44
C GLY A 115 2.86 13.79 0.37
N THR A 116 3.14 14.97 0.90
CA THR A 116 2.17 15.79 1.64
C THR A 116 1.28 16.59 0.70
N GLY A 117 -0.01 16.71 1.04
CA GLY A 117 -0.98 17.53 0.32
C GLY A 117 -1.98 16.72 -0.51
N PRO A 118 -2.62 17.37 -1.52
CA PRO A 118 -3.55 16.73 -2.44
C PRO A 118 -2.97 15.46 -3.08
N SER A 119 -3.71 14.37 -2.97
CA SER A 119 -3.29 13.05 -3.47
C SER A 119 -4.47 12.15 -3.81
N LEU A 120 -4.23 11.15 -4.67
CA LEU A 120 -5.27 10.18 -5.08
C LEU A 120 -5.88 9.44 -3.89
N ARG A 121 -5.06 9.09 -2.88
CA ARG A 121 -5.53 8.42 -1.66
C ARG A 121 -6.53 9.25 -0.84
N MET A 122 -6.52 10.57 -0.99
CA MET A 122 -7.48 11.48 -0.34
C MET A 122 -8.75 11.68 -1.18
N GLY A 123 -8.83 11.11 -2.39
CA GLY A 123 -9.91 11.35 -3.34
C GLY A 123 -9.73 12.61 -4.19
N GLU A 124 -8.55 13.23 -4.12
CA GLU A 124 -8.23 14.42 -4.90
C GLU A 124 -7.63 14.02 -6.24
N VAL A 125 -7.98 14.78 -7.27
CA VAL A 125 -7.55 14.51 -8.64
C VAL A 125 -7.30 15.83 -9.32
N SER A 126 -6.14 15.92 -9.95
CA SER A 126 -5.72 17.01 -10.83
C SER A 126 -4.69 16.47 -11.83
N LYS A 127 -4.42 17.20 -12.91
CA LYS A 127 -3.35 16.84 -13.85
C LYS A 127 -2.01 16.68 -13.12
N ALA A 128 -1.68 17.57 -12.19
CA ALA A 128 -0.44 17.50 -11.43
C ALA A 128 -0.31 16.23 -10.56
N ILE A 129 -1.43 15.70 -10.04
CA ILE A 129 -1.43 14.44 -9.28
C ILE A 129 -1.18 13.25 -10.22
N LEU A 130 -1.80 13.23 -11.41
CA LEU A 130 -1.57 12.15 -12.39
C LEU A 130 -0.17 12.23 -13.02
N ASP A 131 0.32 13.44 -13.32
CA ASP A 131 1.70 13.66 -13.77
C ASP A 131 2.71 13.15 -12.73
N ARG A 132 2.40 13.29 -11.43
CA ARG A 132 3.22 12.75 -10.33
C ARG A 132 3.20 11.22 -10.32
N GLN A 133 2.08 10.57 -10.63
CA GLN A 133 2.03 9.10 -10.75
C GLN A 133 2.93 8.61 -11.89
N GLU A 134 2.93 9.32 -13.03
CA GLU A 134 3.85 9.01 -14.12
C GLU A 134 5.32 9.25 -13.73
N TRP A 135 5.59 10.36 -13.04
CA TRP A 135 6.92 10.67 -12.51
C TRP A 135 7.42 9.60 -11.52
N LEU A 136 6.53 9.04 -10.68
CA LEU A 136 6.89 7.94 -9.79
C LEU A 136 7.40 6.73 -10.59
N ASN A 137 6.74 6.40 -11.70
CA ASN A 137 7.16 5.30 -12.57
C ASN A 137 8.47 5.58 -13.29
N GLN A 138 8.60 6.77 -13.89
CA GLN A 138 9.70 7.07 -14.81
C GLN A 138 10.99 7.53 -14.11
N VAL A 139 10.86 8.21 -12.96
CA VAL A 139 11.99 8.88 -12.29
C VAL A 139 12.26 8.27 -10.92
N PHE A 140 11.24 8.15 -10.08
CA PHE A 140 11.41 7.65 -8.71
C PHE A 140 11.79 6.17 -8.69
N ALA A 141 11.08 5.32 -9.44
CA ALA A 141 11.27 3.87 -9.39
C ALA A 141 12.69 3.44 -9.79
N PRO A 142 13.31 3.96 -10.87
CA PRO A 142 14.68 3.60 -11.23
C PRO A 142 15.72 4.01 -10.20
N VAL A 143 15.57 5.18 -9.56
CA VAL A 143 16.47 5.61 -8.47
C VAL A 143 16.29 4.70 -7.27
N MET A 144 15.06 4.47 -6.80
CA MET A 144 14.82 3.59 -5.65
C MET A 144 15.32 2.16 -5.89
N THR A 145 15.17 1.64 -7.11
CA THR A 145 15.71 0.32 -7.49
C THR A 145 17.24 0.27 -7.33
N GLU A 146 17.96 1.31 -7.78
CA GLU A 146 19.41 1.40 -7.57
C GLU A 146 19.78 1.43 -6.08
N LEU A 147 19.07 2.22 -5.27
CA LEU A 147 19.35 2.32 -3.84
C LEU A 147 19.09 1.00 -3.10
N LEU A 148 17.98 0.34 -3.41
CA LEU A 148 17.57 -0.90 -2.76
C LEU A 148 18.45 -2.10 -3.18
N HIS A 149 19.11 -2.05 -4.34
CA HIS A 149 20.09 -3.07 -4.72
C HIS A 149 21.36 -3.07 -3.85
N VAL A 150 21.73 -1.94 -3.24
CA VAL A 150 22.93 -1.81 -2.40
C VAL A 150 22.64 -1.75 -0.91
N LEU A 151 21.35 -1.67 -0.54
CA LEU A 151 20.91 -1.58 0.83
C LEU A 151 20.22 -2.87 1.27
N ASP A 152 20.56 -3.33 2.48
CA ASP A 152 19.78 -4.34 3.18
C ASP A 152 18.89 -3.67 4.24
N ILE A 153 17.66 -3.33 3.87
CA ILE A 153 16.74 -2.59 4.75
C ILE A 153 15.85 -3.57 5.52
N GLN A 154 16.29 -3.94 6.72
CA GLN A 154 15.48 -4.67 7.68
C GLN A 154 14.50 -3.71 8.38
N LEU A 155 13.21 -4.06 8.41
CA LEU A 155 12.17 -3.15 8.90
C LEU A 155 12.10 -3.07 10.43
N TRP A 156 12.37 -4.17 11.13
CA TRP A 156 12.27 -4.21 12.59
C TRP A 156 13.20 -3.25 13.33
N PRO A 157 14.49 -3.12 12.98
CA PRO A 157 15.37 -2.11 13.60
C PRO A 157 14.81 -0.68 13.50
N ILE A 158 14.26 -0.31 12.34
CA ILE A 158 13.64 1.01 12.11
C ILE A 158 12.41 1.17 13.02
N ILE A 159 11.53 0.17 13.02
CA ILE A 159 10.30 0.14 13.81
C ILE A 159 10.59 0.24 15.30
N GLN A 160 11.51 -0.58 15.83
CA GLN A 160 11.86 -0.59 17.25
C GLN A 160 12.36 0.78 17.70
N GLN A 161 13.28 1.38 16.94
CA GLN A 161 13.79 2.72 17.24
C GLN A 161 12.66 3.76 17.20
N ALA A 162 11.79 3.72 16.20
CA ALA A 162 10.68 4.64 16.07
C ALA A 162 9.67 4.54 17.21
N LEU A 163 9.36 3.32 17.68
CA LEU A 163 8.49 3.09 18.83
C LEU A 163 9.08 3.72 20.11
N TYR A 164 10.40 3.60 20.34
CA TYR A 164 11.07 4.29 21.44
C TYR A 164 11.04 5.83 21.31
N MET A 165 10.90 6.35 20.09
CA MET A 165 10.75 7.78 19.80
C MET A 165 9.28 8.25 19.82
N GLY A 166 8.34 7.38 20.19
CA GLY A 166 6.93 7.70 20.39
C GLY A 166 6.06 7.62 19.12
N ASP A 167 6.52 6.94 18.07
CA ASP A 167 5.65 6.57 16.95
C ASP A 167 4.72 5.40 17.33
N GLU A 168 3.58 5.29 16.64
CA GLU A 168 2.71 4.10 16.65
C GLU A 168 2.55 3.45 15.26
N LEU A 169 3.20 4.05 14.24
CA LEU A 169 3.37 3.53 12.88
C LEU A 169 2.11 3.43 12.02
N HIS A 170 1.03 4.09 12.43
CA HIS A 170 -0.20 4.19 11.66
C HIS A 170 -0.62 5.65 11.42
N MET A 171 -0.97 6.41 12.47
CA MET A 171 -1.25 7.85 12.34
C MET A 171 0.00 8.73 12.51
N ARG A 172 1.02 8.20 13.18
CA ARG A 172 2.28 8.84 13.51
C ARG A 172 3.43 7.87 13.21
N SER A 173 4.09 8.13 12.09
CA SER A 173 5.28 7.40 11.61
C SER A 173 6.45 8.36 11.34
N VAL A 174 6.54 9.45 12.10
CA VAL A 174 7.51 10.54 11.87
C VAL A 174 8.94 10.04 12.13
N ALA A 175 9.16 9.41 13.27
CA ALA A 175 10.46 8.88 13.64
C ALA A 175 10.88 7.76 12.68
N ALA A 176 9.97 6.85 12.34
CA ALA A 176 10.26 5.77 11.41
C ALA A 176 10.63 6.30 10.00
N SER A 177 9.89 7.30 9.52
CA SER A 177 10.21 7.98 8.25
C SER A 177 11.59 8.64 8.32
N PHE A 178 11.91 9.31 9.42
CA PHE A 178 13.22 9.92 9.62
C PHE A 178 14.37 8.89 9.65
N VAL A 179 14.22 7.79 10.39
CA VAL A 179 15.26 6.74 10.42
C VAL A 179 15.44 6.12 9.04
N PHE A 180 14.35 5.80 8.34
CA PHE A 180 14.39 5.29 6.96
C PHE A 180 15.08 6.26 6.00
N GLN A 181 14.70 7.53 6.01
CA GLN A 181 15.31 8.59 5.21
C GLN A 181 16.83 8.72 5.48
N ASN A 182 17.27 8.64 6.72
CA ASN A 182 18.70 8.67 7.06
C ASN A 182 19.46 7.49 6.48
N LEU A 183 18.88 6.28 6.48
CA LEU A 183 19.49 5.09 5.85
C LEU A 183 19.67 5.27 4.34
N LEU A 184 18.74 5.96 3.68
CA LEU A 184 18.81 6.24 2.24
C LEU A 184 19.81 7.34 1.86
N MET A 185 20.16 8.23 2.79
CA MET A 185 20.92 9.45 2.46
C MET A 185 22.27 9.16 1.81
N ARG A 186 23.09 8.30 2.43
CA ARG A 186 24.43 7.98 1.92
C ARG A 186 24.39 7.36 0.51
N PRO A 187 23.62 6.27 0.25
CA PRO A 187 23.55 5.70 -1.09
C PRO A 187 22.90 6.64 -2.11
N LEU A 188 21.95 7.50 -1.70
CA LEU A 188 21.36 8.52 -2.57
C LEU A 188 22.42 9.51 -3.07
N LEU A 189 23.28 10.01 -2.18
CA LEU A 189 24.35 10.95 -2.55
C LEU A 189 25.39 10.35 -3.50
N THR A 190 25.53 9.02 -3.49
CA THR A 190 26.43 8.29 -4.40
C THR A 190 25.73 7.69 -5.62
N SER A 191 24.40 7.84 -5.74
CA SER A 191 23.63 7.27 -6.85
C SER A 191 23.89 8.06 -8.13
N GLY A 192 24.31 7.34 -9.17
CA GLY A 192 24.54 7.91 -10.49
C GLY A 192 23.23 8.35 -11.13
N ARG A 193 22.14 7.59 -10.92
CA ARG A 193 20.81 7.96 -11.46
C ARG A 193 20.27 9.21 -10.80
N PHE A 194 20.36 9.31 -9.47
CA PHE A 194 19.90 10.50 -8.74
C PHE A 194 20.72 11.73 -9.13
N GLY A 195 22.06 11.60 -9.18
CA GLY A 195 22.94 12.72 -9.57
C GLY A 195 22.72 13.22 -11.00
N ALA A 196 22.20 12.38 -11.90
CA ALA A 196 21.87 12.76 -13.27
C ALA A 196 20.50 13.41 -13.44
N LEU A 197 19.66 13.42 -12.39
CA LEU A 197 18.33 14.05 -12.44
C LEU A 197 18.43 15.58 -12.51
N SER A 198 17.40 16.20 -13.09
CA SER A 198 17.23 17.66 -13.03
C SER A 198 17.05 18.12 -11.57
N LEU A 199 17.36 19.39 -11.27
CA LEU A 199 17.13 19.93 -9.93
C LEU A 199 15.65 19.80 -9.50
N THR A 200 14.72 19.98 -10.44
CA THR A 200 13.28 19.82 -10.20
C THR A 200 12.94 18.41 -9.76
N ASP A 201 13.48 17.40 -10.45
CA ASP A 201 13.25 15.99 -10.12
C ASP A 201 13.89 15.61 -8.79
N GLN A 202 15.10 16.10 -8.51
CA GLN A 202 15.75 15.91 -7.21
C GLN A 202 14.89 16.50 -6.08
N MET A 203 14.37 17.72 -6.26
CA MET A 203 13.49 18.35 -5.28
C MET A 203 12.18 17.56 -5.08
N MET A 204 11.58 17.05 -6.16
CA MET A 204 10.37 16.23 -6.07
C MET A 204 10.63 14.91 -5.34
N PHE A 205 11.80 14.28 -5.59
CA PHE A 205 12.24 13.09 -4.86
C PHE A 205 12.39 13.35 -3.36
N PHE A 206 13.02 14.48 -3.00
CA PHE A 206 13.08 14.92 -1.60
C PHE A 206 11.69 15.18 -1.03
N GLN A 207 10.75 15.76 -1.79
CA GLN A 207 9.39 16.00 -1.32
C GLN A 207 8.62 14.70 -1.04
N VAL A 208 8.75 13.69 -1.90
CA VAL A 208 8.07 12.39 -1.73
C VAL A 208 8.57 11.64 -0.50
N LEU A 209 9.88 11.68 -0.22
CA LEU A 209 10.48 10.95 0.89
C LEU A 209 10.75 11.81 2.12
N TRP A 210 11.62 12.82 2.04
CA TRP A 210 12.05 13.65 3.17
C TRP A 210 11.02 14.71 3.59
N GLY A 211 10.25 15.24 2.64
CA GLY A 211 9.13 16.15 2.93
C GLY A 211 7.90 15.45 3.50
N ASN A 212 7.94 14.12 3.64
CA ASN A 212 6.78 13.31 3.96
C ASN A 212 6.94 12.59 5.31
N PRO A 213 6.28 13.06 6.38
CA PRO A 213 6.32 12.40 7.69
C PRO A 213 5.62 11.03 7.71
N LEU A 214 4.89 10.69 6.65
CA LEU A 214 4.18 9.42 6.47
C LEU A 214 4.82 8.56 5.36
N ALA A 215 6.07 8.83 4.97
CA ALA A 215 6.78 8.03 3.96
C ALA A 215 6.87 6.55 4.36
N PHE A 216 7.08 6.28 5.65
CA PHE A 216 7.23 4.91 6.16
C PHE A 216 5.89 4.18 6.42
N LEU A 217 4.78 4.91 6.48
CA LEU A 217 3.45 4.32 6.74
C LEU A 217 3.14 3.18 5.76
N ASN A 218 3.25 3.45 4.46
CA ASN A 218 2.90 2.46 3.44
C ASN A 218 3.84 1.24 3.47
N ILE A 219 5.12 1.42 3.86
CA ILE A 219 6.06 0.30 4.03
C ILE A 219 5.61 -0.61 5.19
N VAL A 220 5.17 -0.04 6.31
CA VAL A 220 4.59 -0.81 7.43
C VAL A 220 3.29 -1.50 7.03
N MET A 221 2.46 -0.83 6.22
CA MET A 221 1.24 -1.44 5.67
C MET A 221 1.57 -2.66 4.79
N ALA A 222 2.57 -2.56 3.91
CA ALA A 222 3.06 -3.70 3.13
C ALA A 222 3.57 -4.83 4.04
N MET A 223 4.39 -4.50 5.05
CA MET A 223 4.87 -5.47 6.04
C MET A 223 3.73 -6.21 6.76
N SER A 224 2.61 -5.54 7.07
CA SER A 224 1.47 -6.19 7.72
C SER A 224 0.89 -7.36 6.89
N GLN A 225 0.97 -7.28 5.57
CA GLN A 225 0.44 -8.30 4.67
C GLN A 225 1.24 -9.60 4.71
N ILE A 226 2.53 -9.53 5.04
CA ILE A 226 3.40 -10.70 5.25
C ILE A 226 2.99 -11.43 6.54
N TYR A 227 2.69 -10.69 7.61
CA TYR A 227 2.19 -11.28 8.85
C TYR A 227 0.83 -11.95 8.67
N PHE A 228 -0.07 -11.30 7.92
CA PHE A 228 -1.36 -11.89 7.58
C PHE A 228 -1.23 -13.20 6.79
N GLN A 229 -0.29 -13.29 5.84
CA GLN A 229 0.05 -14.55 5.16
C GLN A 229 0.58 -15.60 6.14
N TYR A 230 1.55 -15.22 6.98
CA TYR A 230 2.11 -16.14 7.97
C TYR A 230 1.03 -16.68 8.92
N TRP A 231 0.12 -15.84 9.40
CA TRP A 231 -1.00 -16.26 10.24
C TRP A 231 -2.01 -17.13 9.52
N ALA A 232 -2.18 -16.98 8.22
CA ALA A 232 -3.06 -17.83 7.42
C ALA A 232 -2.49 -19.23 7.18
N GLU A 233 -1.17 -19.40 7.14
CA GLU A 233 -0.54 -20.72 6.91
C GLU A 233 -0.26 -21.52 8.18
N GLN A 234 -0.03 -20.84 9.29
CA GLN A 234 0.20 -21.50 10.57
C GLN A 234 -1.11 -22.08 11.11
N LYS A 235 -1.02 -23.21 11.84
CA LYS A 235 -2.17 -23.87 12.51
C LYS A 235 -2.69 -23.06 13.70
N PHE A 236 -3.09 -21.82 13.47
CA PHE A 236 -3.72 -20.98 14.48
C PHE A 236 -5.17 -21.39 14.72
N PRO A 237 -5.74 -21.00 15.87
CA PRO A 237 -7.17 -21.14 16.10
C PRO A 237 -7.98 -20.52 14.95
N ALA A 238 -9.11 -21.14 14.62
CA ALA A 238 -10.04 -20.74 13.56
C ALA A 238 -10.43 -19.24 13.57
N ASN A 239 -10.37 -18.59 14.73
CA ASN A 239 -10.75 -17.19 14.94
C ASN A 239 -9.58 -16.19 14.82
N MET A 240 -8.38 -16.62 14.43
CA MET A 240 -7.27 -15.70 14.16
C MET A 240 -7.59 -14.86 12.92
N ILE A 241 -7.50 -13.53 13.06
CA ILE A 241 -7.76 -12.59 11.97
C ILE A 241 -6.57 -12.57 11.01
N THR A 242 -6.82 -12.85 9.75
CA THR A 242 -5.85 -12.95 8.65
C THR A 242 -6.03 -11.87 7.59
N ALA A 243 -7.08 -11.04 7.68
CA ALA A 243 -7.19 -9.78 6.94
C ALA A 243 -8.19 -8.87 7.64
N ILE A 244 -8.04 -7.55 7.48
CA ILE A 244 -9.02 -6.55 7.93
C ILE A 244 -8.99 -5.35 6.99
N GLY A 245 -10.13 -4.70 6.77
CA GLY A 245 -10.19 -3.50 5.94
C GLY A 245 -11.57 -2.88 5.85
N ALA A 246 -11.62 -1.68 5.29
CA ALA A 246 -12.85 -0.94 5.06
C ALA A 246 -12.78 -0.21 3.72
N ASN A 247 -13.94 -0.03 3.10
CA ASN A 247 -14.09 0.58 1.76
C ASN A 247 -14.98 1.84 1.78
N GLY A 248 -15.27 2.37 2.97
CA GLY A 248 -16.18 3.51 3.19
C GLY A 248 -17.66 3.15 3.23
N PHE A 249 -18.08 2.04 2.61
CA PHE A 249 -19.46 1.52 2.70
C PHE A 249 -19.59 0.41 3.72
N ALA A 250 -18.57 -0.42 3.82
CA ALA A 250 -18.50 -1.58 4.68
C ALA A 250 -17.07 -1.72 5.23
N TRP A 251 -16.96 -2.38 6.36
CA TRP A 251 -15.71 -2.89 6.87
C TRP A 251 -15.84 -4.39 7.10
N GLY A 252 -14.71 -5.08 7.10
CA GLY A 252 -14.70 -6.50 7.35
C GLY A 252 -13.35 -7.03 7.76
N TYR A 253 -13.32 -8.33 8.01
CA TYR A 253 -12.15 -9.11 8.38
C TYR A 253 -12.29 -10.55 7.90
N ARG A 254 -11.17 -11.21 7.64
CA ARG A 254 -11.12 -12.66 7.40
C ARG A 254 -10.43 -13.34 8.56
N CYS A 255 -10.84 -14.57 8.82
CA CYS A 255 -10.17 -15.46 9.74
C CYS A 255 -9.46 -16.61 9.00
N HIS A 256 -8.65 -17.37 9.73
CA HIS A 256 -7.89 -18.52 9.22
C HIS A 256 -8.74 -19.53 8.42
N ASP A 257 -9.97 -19.81 8.85
CA ASP A 257 -10.85 -20.80 8.19
C ASP A 257 -11.71 -20.22 7.05
N ASP A 258 -11.63 -18.90 6.80
CA ASP A 258 -12.35 -18.29 5.68
C ASP A 258 -11.61 -18.55 4.34
N PRO A 259 -12.31 -18.53 3.19
CA PRO A 259 -11.69 -18.68 1.87
C PRO A 259 -10.55 -17.67 1.61
N PRO A 260 -9.60 -17.99 0.69
CA PRO A 260 -8.46 -17.14 0.37
C PRO A 260 -8.82 -15.82 -0.32
N HIS A 261 -10.07 -15.67 -0.77
CA HIS A 261 -10.65 -14.41 -1.23
C HIS A 261 -11.78 -14.01 -0.28
N TRP A 262 -12.02 -12.70 -0.13
CA TRP A 262 -13.16 -12.24 0.66
C TRP A 262 -14.45 -12.95 0.22
N PRO A 263 -15.13 -13.67 1.12
CA PRO A 263 -16.42 -14.25 0.77
C PRO A 263 -17.37 -13.08 0.47
N TYR A 264 -17.94 -13.07 -0.73
CA TYR A 264 -19.05 -12.18 -1.05
C TYR A 264 -20.25 -12.64 -0.20
N GLN A 265 -20.37 -12.10 1.01
CA GLN A 265 -21.53 -12.31 1.88
C GLN A 265 -22.00 -10.96 2.41
N ASP A 266 -23.23 -10.61 2.07
CA ASP A 266 -23.96 -9.39 2.41
C ASP A 266 -24.31 -9.27 3.92
N GLY A 267 -23.66 -10.01 4.81
CA GLY A 267 -24.15 -10.23 6.19
C GLY A 267 -23.14 -10.19 7.33
N ARG A 268 -21.82 -10.27 7.10
CA ARG A 268 -20.81 -10.20 8.18
C ARG A 268 -20.23 -8.80 8.40
N TRP A 269 -20.56 -7.84 7.54
CA TRP A 269 -19.92 -6.53 7.47
C TRP A 269 -20.86 -5.46 8.04
N ARG A 270 -20.99 -5.39 9.37
CA ARG A 270 -21.98 -4.51 10.02
C ARG A 270 -21.45 -3.10 10.30
N ASP A 271 -22.27 -2.11 9.98
CA ASP A 271 -22.11 -0.66 10.18
C ASP A 271 -21.54 -0.24 11.55
N LEU A 272 -20.21 -0.18 11.67
CA LEU A 272 -19.52 0.49 12.77
C LEU A 272 -18.39 1.35 12.18
N PHE A 273 -18.44 2.64 12.47
CA PHE A 273 -17.39 3.59 12.12
C PHE A 273 -16.15 3.27 12.97
N PHE A 274 -15.20 2.52 12.40
CA PHE A 274 -13.97 2.15 13.10
C PHE A 274 -12.93 3.27 12.94
N PRO A 275 -12.31 3.77 14.03
CA PRO A 275 -11.08 4.54 13.90
C PRO A 275 -9.98 3.60 13.42
N LEU A 276 -9.52 3.84 12.18
CA LEU A 276 -8.42 3.16 11.50
C LEU A 276 -7.26 2.90 12.49
N SER A 277 -7.10 1.69 13.00
CA SER A 277 -5.99 1.31 13.89
C SER A 277 -5.75 -0.20 13.85
N ALA A 278 -5.52 -0.73 12.65
CA ALA A 278 -5.25 -2.15 12.46
C ALA A 278 -3.77 -2.54 12.66
N ILE A 279 -2.84 -1.59 12.82
CA ILE A 279 -1.40 -1.89 12.93
C ILE A 279 -0.95 -2.15 14.39
N VAL A 280 -1.69 -1.64 15.39
CA VAL A 280 -1.27 -1.70 16.81
C VAL A 280 -1.36 -3.11 17.42
N LEU A 281 -2.04 -4.06 16.76
CA LEU A 281 -2.12 -5.45 17.24
C LEU A 281 -0.83 -6.26 17.02
N CYS A 282 0.10 -5.81 16.18
CA CYS A 282 1.36 -6.52 15.91
C CYS A 282 2.51 -6.17 16.88
N ALA A 283 2.32 -5.22 17.79
CA ALA A 283 3.39 -4.63 18.60
C ALA A 283 3.34 -5.00 20.10
N ARG A 284 2.57 -6.02 20.49
CA ARG A 284 2.57 -6.56 21.86
C ARG A 284 2.85 -8.05 21.90
#